data_AF-A0A0G0U1H9-F1
#
_entry.id   AF-A0A0G0U1H9-F1
#
_cell.length_a   1.000
_cell.length_b   1.000
_cell.length_c   1.000
_cell.angle_alpha   90.00
_cell.angle_beta   90.00
_cell.angle_gamma   90.00
#
_symmetry.space_group_name_H-M   'P 1'
#
loop_
_entity.id
_entity.type
_entity.pdbx_description
1 polymer ?
#
loop_
_entity_poly.entity_id
_entity_poly.type
_entity_poly.pdbx_seq_one_letter_code
_entity_poly.pdbx_strand_id
1 'polypeptide(L)' 'MAKKEEIIRKLTKTGRGSMYVVLPKEHIRDLGWRERQKLVVQRVKGGLLIKDARSKK' A
#
# COMPACT_ATOMS: atom_id res chain seq x y z
N MET A 1 -19.16 1.72 -8.85
CA MET A 1 -18.66 2.48 -7.70
C MET A 1 -18.27 1.47 -6.62
N ALA A 2 -17.00 1.41 -6.21
CA ALA A 2 -16.55 0.48 -5.16
C ALA A 2 -17.28 0.82 -3.85
N LYS A 3 -17.87 -0.18 -3.19
CA LYS A 3 -18.62 0.03 -1.95
C LYS A 3 -17.64 0.43 -0.84
N LYS A 4 -18.04 1.36 0.03
CA LYS A 4 -17.20 1.93 1.10
C LYS A 4 -16.56 0.89 2.03
N GLU A 5 -17.21 -0.26 2.19
CA GLU A 5 -16.72 -1.42 2.94
C GLU A 5 -15.52 -2.12 2.30
N GLU A 6 -15.31 -1.96 0.99
CA GLU A 6 -14.22 -2.62 0.25
C GLU A 6 -12.84 -1.98 0.51
N ILE A 7 -12.83 -0.76 1.07
CA ILE A 7 -11.64 0.10 1.17
C ILE A 7 -11.01 0.06 2.58
N ILE A 8 -11.79 -0.22 3.63
CA ILE A 8 -11.27 -0.25 5.01
C ILE A 8 -10.63 -1.62 5.27
N ARG A 9 -9.36 -1.62 5.67
CA ARG A 9 -8.59 -2.84 5.99
C ARG A 9 -7.99 -2.75 7.38
N LYS A 10 -7.92 -3.90 8.04
CA LYS A 10 -7.24 -4.02 9.34
C LYS A 10 -5.74 -3.91 9.14
N LEU A 11 -5.08 -3.28 10.11
CA LEU A 11 -3.63 -3.28 10.24
C LEU A 11 -3.23 -4.56 10.96
N THR A 12 -2.51 -5.45 10.27
CA THR A 12 -2.15 -6.78 10.79
C THR A 12 -0.68 -6.81 11.20
N LYS A 13 -0.40 -7.39 12.36
CA LYS A 13 0.96 -7.57 12.86
C LYS A 13 1.67 -8.67 12.08
N THR A 14 2.89 -8.40 11.62
CA THR A 14 3.73 -9.38 10.92
C THR A 14 5.00 -9.75 11.69
N GLY A 15 5.38 -8.98 12.71
CA GLY A 15 6.59 -9.22 13.51
C GLY A 15 6.77 -8.26 14.68
N ARG A 16 8.01 -8.08 15.14
CA ARG A 16 8.37 -7.13 16.21
C ARG A 16 8.29 -5.69 15.71
N GLY A 17 7.14 -5.05 15.92
CA GLY A 17 6.91 -3.64 15.61
C GLY A 17 6.52 -3.36 14.16
N SER A 18 6.48 -4.38 13.30
CA SER A 18 6.05 -4.24 11.90
C SER A 18 4.60 -4.68 11.71
N MET A 19 3.90 -3.93 10.86
CA MET A 19 2.50 -4.15 10.52
C MET A 19 2.33 -4.04 9.00
N TYR A 20 1.35 -4.72 8.43
CA TYR A 20 0.95 -4.54 7.03
C TYR A 20 -0.55 -4.29 6.90
N VAL A 21 -0.93 -3.73 5.75
CA VAL A 21 -2.30 -3.70 5.26
C VAL A 21 -2.36 -4.48 3.95
N VAL A 22 -3.42 -5.26 3.75
CA VAL A 22 -3.62 -5.96 2.49
C VAL A 22 -4.20 -4.97 1.49
N LEU A 23 -3.45 -4.70 0.42
CA LEU A 23 -3.91 -3.89 -0.69
C LEU A 23 -4.81 -4.74 -1.60
N PRO A 24 -6.01 -4.25 -1.97
CA PRO A 24 -6.84 -4.89 -2.99
C PRO A 24 -6.08 -5.14 -4.30
N LYS A 25 -6.34 -6.29 -4.94
CA LYS A 25 -5.64 -6.72 -6.16
C LYS A 25 -5.87 -5.76 -7.33
N GLU A 26 -7.02 -5.10 -7.36
CA GLU A 26 -7.43 -4.13 -8.38
C GLU A 26 -6.44 -2.96 -8.39
N HIS A 27 -6.14 -2.38 -7.23
CA HIS A 27 -5.17 -1.30 -7.12
C HIS A 27 -3.76 -1.71 -7.52
N ILE A 28 -3.35 -2.94 -7.17
CA ILE A 28 -2.03 -3.46 -7.58
C ILE A 28 -1.95 -3.54 -9.11
N ARG A 29 -3.00 -4.03 -9.77
CA ARG A 29 -3.08 -4.13 -11.23
C ARG A 29 -3.12 -2.76 -11.90
N ASP A 30 -3.98 -1.86 -11.41
CA ASP A 30 -4.15 -0.51 -11.98
C ASP A 30 -2.86 0.32 -11.87
N LEU A 31 -2.10 0.14 -10.79
CA LEU A 31 -0.80 0.79 -10.59
C LEU A 31 0.35 0.09 -11.33
N GLY A 32 0.12 -1.06 -11.97
CA GLY A 32 1.16 -1.85 -12.63
C GLY A 32 2.21 -2.41 -11.65
N TRP A 33 1.83 -2.57 -10.39
CA TRP A 33 2.72 -3.00 -9.32
C TRP A 33 2.96 -4.51 -9.37
N ARG A 34 4.22 -4.92 -9.18
CA ARG A 34 4.62 -6.34 -9.17
C ARG A 34 5.10 -6.79 -7.80
N GLU A 35 5.06 -8.10 -7.58
CA GLU A 35 5.60 -8.71 -6.37
C GLU A 35 7.07 -8.32 -6.16
N ARG A 36 7.47 -8.14 -4.89
CA ARG A 36 8.85 -7.84 -4.46
C ARG A 36 9.47 -6.54 -5.01
N GLN A 37 8.71 -5.70 -5.70
CA GLN A 37 9.22 -4.39 -6.11
C GLN A 37 9.43 -3.47 -4.90
N LYS A 38 10.31 -2.47 -5.06
CA LYS A 38 10.54 -1.45 -4.04
C LYS A 38 9.46 -0.37 -4.11
N LEU A 39 8.96 0.04 -2.96
CA LEU A 39 8.01 1.14 -2.79
C LEU A 39 8.57 2.15 -1.79
N VAL A 40 8.21 3.42 -1.94
CA VAL A 40 8.51 4.48 -0.98
C VAL A 40 7.26 4.75 -0.16
N VAL A 41 7.41 4.76 1.17
CA VAL A 41 6.35 5.10 2.11
C VAL A 41 6.65 6.48 2.70
N GLN A 42 5.76 7.44 2.48
CA GLN A 42 5.91 8.82 2.95
C GLN A 42 4.85 9.15 4.00
N ARG A 43 5.25 9.81 5.10
CA ARG A 43 4.30 10.32 6.10
C ARG A 43 3.60 11.57 5.56
N VAL A 44 2.28 11.60 5.66
CA VAL A 44 1.44 12.76 5.30
C VAL A 44 0.45 13.05 6.42
N LYS A 45 -0.19 14.23 6.40
CA LYS A 45 -1.23 14.57 7.39
C LYS A 45 -2.35 13.54 7.32
N GLY A 46 -2.61 12.85 8.42
CA GLY A 46 -3.67 11.85 8.53
C GLY A 46 -3.36 10.48 7.94
N GLY A 47 -2.14 10.19 7.45
CA GLY A 47 -1.89 8.88 6.84
C GLY A 47 -0.47 8.61 6.33
N LEU A 48 -0.39 7.65 5.41
CA LEU A 48 0.82 7.27 4.67
C LEU A 48 0.50 7.29 3.17
N LEU A 49 1.45 7.77 2.38
CA LEU A 49 1.40 7.74 0.92
C LEU A 49 2.42 6.73 0.41
N ILE A 50 1.97 5.73 -0.34
CA ILE A 50 2.81 4.67 -0.90
C ILE A 50 2.98 4.91 -2.40
N LYS A 51 4.22 5.01 -2.86
CA LYS A 51 4.56 5.25 -4.28
C LYS A 51 5.55 4.21 -4.77
N ASP A 52 5.55 3.96 -6.08
CA ASP A 52 6.63 3.21 -6.71
C ASP A 52 7.97 3.90 -6.46
N ALA A 53 8.99 3.13 -6.08
CA ALA A 53 10.32 3.65 -5.81
C ALA A 53 11.14 3.94 -7.06
N ARG A 54 10.53 4.04 -8.26
CA ARG A 54 11.17 4.40 -9.54
C ARG A 54 12.33 5.33 -9.28
N SER A 55 13.54 4.79 -9.36
CA SER A 55 14.76 5.57 -9.27
C SER A 55 14.68 6.60 -10.38
N LYS A 56 14.43 7.86 -10.04
CA LYS A 56 14.74 8.93 -10.98
C LYS A 56 16.25 8.81 -11.22
N LYS A 57 16.61 8.38 -12.42
CA LYS A 57 17.80 8.92 -13.07
C LYS A 57 17.51 10.39 -13.37
#